data_AF-A0A833TMP5-F1
#
_entry.id   AF-A0A833TMP5-F1
#
_cell.length_a   1.000
_cell.length_b   1.000
_cell.length_c   1.000
_cell.angle_alpha   90.00
_cell.angle_beta   90.00
_cell.angle_gamma   90.00
#
_symmetry.space_group_name_H-M   'P 1'
#
loop_
_entity.id
_entity.type
_entity.pdbx_description
1 polymer ?
#
loop_
_entity_poly.entity_id
_entity_poly.type
_entity_poly.pdbx_seq_one_letter_code
_entity_poly.pdbx_strand_id
1 'polypeptide(L)'
;MGATGEGCSSRVPDASQDQASQEETSCGGKEEGKEPDSARDGKEQEDDDDEEEDEAEDYDEDDDDDAEEEEDACPSGCDLTLYEKVLTLREKRADVDDAMGELNKAIEELRKAGERQTAEQRAINKELAATEQDTQQFQSNQLDVVVPLSTRQLCCLQAPSPTQQNWTLPAQAAGCLVFTTRAFSALSERIESLQAETKKLRQQFRDLHKQQNVLAKEKRQQQEAIARAQDRSEQLMRLKFGQLVDLEVLDRACDASLVTRGRR
;
A
#
# COMPACT_ATOMS: atom_id res chain seq x y z
N MET A 1 -66.40 -34.91 -28.93
CA MET A 1 -66.68 -33.62 -28.28
C MET A 1 -65.35 -32.92 -28.06
N GLY A 2 -64.98 -31.77 -28.60
CA GLY A 2 -65.43 -30.82 -29.62
C GLY A 2 -64.14 -30.04 -30.01
N ALA A 3 -63.94 -29.70 -31.29
CA ALA A 3 -64.00 -28.33 -31.82
C ALA A 3 -63.00 -27.34 -31.18
N THR A 4 -62.27 -26.42 -31.81
CA THR A 4 -61.97 -25.93 -33.18
C THR A 4 -61.12 -24.64 -32.96
N GLY A 5 -60.35 -24.17 -33.96
CA GLY A 5 -59.81 -22.79 -34.04
C GLY A 5 -58.36 -22.77 -34.54
N GLU A 6 -58.10 -22.56 -35.84
CA GLU A 6 -57.94 -21.26 -36.54
C GLU A 6 -56.76 -20.43 -36.00
N GLY A 7 -55.75 -19.96 -36.74
CA GLY A 7 -55.62 -19.68 -38.17
C GLY A 7 -55.40 -18.17 -38.38
N CYS A 8 -54.18 -17.74 -38.74
CA CYS A 8 -53.77 -16.50 -39.44
C CYS A 8 -52.32 -16.12 -39.04
N SER A 9 -51.48 -15.45 -39.83
CA SER A 9 -51.33 -15.15 -41.25
C SER A 9 -50.09 -14.24 -41.36
N SER A 10 -49.25 -14.49 -42.35
CA SER A 10 -48.32 -13.60 -43.08
C SER A 10 -47.85 -12.24 -42.50
N ARG A 11 -46.53 -11.98 -42.55
CA ARG A 11 -45.90 -11.00 -43.48
C ARG A 11 -44.38 -10.83 -43.24
N VAL A 12 -43.63 -11.01 -44.32
CA VAL A 12 -42.30 -10.42 -44.62
C VAL A 12 -42.50 -9.03 -45.25
N PRO A 13 -41.52 -8.10 -45.12
CA PRO A 13 -40.51 -7.82 -46.18
C PRO A 13 -39.10 -7.62 -45.57
N ASP A 14 -37.93 -7.86 -46.20
CA ASP A 14 -37.30 -7.57 -47.51
C ASP A 14 -36.85 -6.10 -47.73
N ALA A 15 -35.67 -5.97 -48.36
CA ALA A 15 -34.92 -4.79 -48.87
C ALA A 15 -34.14 -3.96 -47.83
N SER A 16 -32.85 -3.59 -47.98
CA SER A 16 -31.89 -3.59 -49.11
C SER A 16 -30.47 -3.37 -48.52
N GLN A 17 -29.44 -4.14 -48.92
CA GLN A 17 -28.36 -3.76 -49.86
C GLN A 17 -27.64 -2.44 -49.55
N ASP A 18 -26.33 -2.52 -49.24
CA ASP A 18 -25.33 -1.78 -50.01
C ASP A 18 -23.95 -2.45 -50.01
N GLN A 19 -23.27 -2.35 -51.15
CA GLN A 19 -22.08 -3.11 -51.53
C GLN A 19 -20.78 -2.31 -51.32
N ALA A 20 -19.74 -3.07 -50.95
CA ALA A 20 -18.37 -3.12 -51.48
C ALA A 20 -17.66 -1.82 -51.94
N SER A 21 -16.43 -1.64 -51.45
CA SER A 21 -15.27 -1.28 -52.29
C SER A 21 -13.97 -1.79 -51.66
N GLN A 22 -13.14 -2.39 -52.51
CA GLN A 22 -11.84 -2.99 -52.28
C GLN A 22 -10.74 -1.93 -52.27
N GLU A 23 -9.66 -2.16 -51.52
CA GLU A 23 -8.31 -1.87 -52.03
C GLU A 23 -7.29 -2.81 -51.37
N GLU A 24 -6.58 -3.58 -52.21
CA GLU A 24 -5.43 -4.38 -51.83
C GLU A 24 -4.15 -3.57 -51.99
N THR A 25 -3.19 -3.71 -51.07
CA THR A 25 -1.75 -3.65 -51.42
C THR A 25 -0.89 -4.48 -50.47
N SER A 26 -0.44 -5.62 -50.97
CA SER A 26 0.96 -6.11 -51.09
C SER A 26 1.97 -6.02 -49.93
N CYS A 27 2.40 -7.22 -49.55
CA CYS A 27 3.65 -7.75 -48.98
C CYS A 27 4.87 -6.87 -48.62
N GLY A 28 5.60 -7.33 -47.57
CA GLY A 28 7.01 -7.03 -47.35
C GLY A 28 7.52 -7.42 -45.95
N GLY A 29 7.96 -8.67 -45.78
CA GLY A 29 8.68 -9.10 -44.58
C GLY A 29 10.19 -8.84 -44.68
N LYS A 30 10.83 -8.55 -43.54
CA LYS A 30 12.24 -8.88 -43.26
C LYS A 30 12.50 -8.85 -41.75
N GLU A 31 13.13 -9.93 -41.29
CA GLU A 31 13.66 -10.17 -39.96
C GLU A 31 14.84 -9.25 -39.67
N GLU A 32 15.04 -8.87 -38.40
CA GLU A 32 16.36 -8.77 -37.78
C GLU A 32 16.21 -8.87 -36.26
N GLY A 33 16.83 -9.90 -35.67
CA GLY A 33 16.85 -10.13 -34.24
C GLY A 33 17.91 -9.29 -33.53
N LYS A 34 17.65 -8.95 -32.27
CA LYS A 34 18.69 -8.60 -31.28
C LYS A 34 18.15 -8.68 -29.84
N GLU A 35 18.47 -9.78 -29.16
CA GLU A 35 18.76 -9.80 -27.72
C GLU A 35 20.30 -9.68 -27.57
N PRO A 36 20.87 -9.14 -26.47
CA PRO A 36 20.76 -9.76 -25.14
C PRO A 36 20.82 -8.87 -23.87
N ASP A 37 20.38 -9.49 -22.77
CA ASP A 37 20.86 -9.46 -21.37
C ASP A 37 21.34 -8.14 -20.72
N SER A 38 20.75 -7.81 -19.55
CA SER A 38 21.38 -8.06 -18.22
C SER A 38 20.92 -7.10 -17.11
N ALA A 39 21.00 -7.62 -15.88
CA ALA A 39 21.22 -6.92 -14.60
C ALA A 39 20.02 -6.21 -13.91
N ARG A 40 19.33 -7.00 -13.08
CA ARG A 40 19.29 -6.85 -11.60
C ARG A 40 19.93 -5.57 -11.04
N ASP A 41 19.14 -4.67 -10.48
CA ASP A 41 19.57 -3.83 -9.35
C ASP A 41 18.36 -3.50 -8.46
N GLY A 42 18.45 -3.93 -7.20
CA GLY A 42 17.57 -3.50 -6.13
C GLY A 42 18.20 -2.30 -5.45
N LYS A 43 17.42 -1.24 -5.27
CA LYS A 43 17.79 -0.07 -4.46
C LYS A 43 16.66 0.20 -3.48
N GLU A 44 16.81 -0.35 -2.29
CA GLU A 44 16.32 0.28 -1.07
C GLU A 44 17.27 1.45 -0.76
N GLN A 45 16.72 2.65 -0.55
CA GLN A 45 17.31 3.67 0.31
C GLN A 45 16.22 4.66 0.72
N GLU A 46 15.92 4.60 2.01
CA GLU A 46 15.31 5.67 2.80
C GLU A 46 16.23 6.90 2.73
N ASP A 47 15.65 8.08 2.60
CA ASP A 47 16.15 9.27 3.31
C ASP A 47 14.96 10.19 3.60
N ASP A 48 14.95 10.56 4.87
CA ASP A 48 14.06 11.39 5.66
C ASP A 48 14.64 12.81 5.61
N ASP A 49 13.85 13.82 5.27
CA ASP A 49 14.15 15.20 5.65
C ASP A 49 12.84 16.01 5.68
N ASP A 50 12.27 16.04 6.89
CA ASP A 50 11.41 17.09 7.42
C ASP A 50 12.21 18.41 7.45
N GLU A 51 11.81 19.39 6.65
CA GLU A 51 12.10 20.81 6.92
C GLU A 51 10.76 21.56 7.03
N GLU A 52 10.26 21.60 8.26
CA GLU A 52 9.31 22.58 8.77
C GLU A 52 10.00 23.95 8.74
N GLU A 53 9.56 24.84 7.85
CA GLU A 53 9.97 26.25 7.87
C GLU A 53 8.81 27.10 8.40
N ASP A 54 8.76 27.15 9.74
CA ASP A 54 8.08 28.18 10.52
C ASP A 54 8.77 29.54 10.27
N GLU A 55 8.21 30.36 9.39
CA GLU A 55 8.49 31.81 9.40
C GLU A 55 7.21 32.57 9.76
N ALA A 56 7.04 32.70 11.07
CA ALA A 56 6.26 33.76 11.67
C ALA A 56 7.00 35.09 11.46
N GLU A 57 6.55 35.90 10.49
CA GLU A 57 6.78 37.34 10.51
C GLU A 57 5.43 38.05 10.74
N ASP A 58 5.20 38.26 12.03
CA ASP A 58 4.33 39.27 12.62
C ASP A 58 4.76 40.67 12.13
N TYR A 59 4.04 41.19 11.14
CA TYR A 59 3.96 42.63 10.92
C TYR A 59 2.57 43.07 11.38
N ASP A 60 2.48 43.30 12.67
CA ASP A 60 1.65 44.33 13.29
C ASP A 60 2.00 45.68 12.64
N GLU A 61 1.45 45.94 11.46
CA GLU A 61 1.32 47.29 10.93
C GLU A 61 0.03 47.84 11.54
N ASP A 62 0.19 48.33 12.76
CA ASP A 62 -0.68 49.27 13.45
C ASP A 62 -0.88 50.46 12.51
N ASP A 63 -1.86 50.32 11.60
CA ASP A 63 -2.38 51.40 10.79
C ASP A 63 -3.26 52.26 11.71
N ASP A 64 -2.59 52.90 12.66
CA ASP A 64 -3.05 54.09 13.37
C ASP A 64 -3.04 55.24 12.35
N ASP A 65 -3.88 55.10 11.32
CA ASP A 65 -4.34 56.20 10.50
C ASP A 65 -5.36 56.99 11.34
N ASP A 66 -4.85 57.63 12.40
CA ASP A 66 -5.32 58.93 12.86
C ASP A 66 -4.93 59.98 11.80
N ALA A 67 -5.28 59.69 10.55
CA ALA A 67 -5.44 60.69 9.52
C ALA A 67 -6.66 61.47 9.98
N GLU A 68 -6.42 62.51 10.80
CA GLU A 68 -7.31 63.64 10.92
C GLU A 68 -7.87 63.87 9.52
N GLU A 69 -9.16 63.55 9.36
CA GLU A 69 -9.90 63.62 8.11
C GLU A 69 -9.74 65.07 7.65
N GLU A 70 -8.67 65.35 6.88
CA GLU A 70 -8.37 66.67 6.35
C GLU A 70 -9.61 66.99 5.53
N GLU A 71 -10.49 67.82 6.10
CA GLU A 71 -11.72 68.25 5.44
C GLU A 71 -11.31 68.63 4.02
N ASP A 72 -11.82 67.87 3.04
CA ASP A 72 -11.54 68.05 1.61
C ASP A 72 -12.10 69.45 1.26
N ALA A 73 -11.29 70.45 1.56
CA ALA A 73 -11.62 71.85 1.48
C ALA A 73 -11.23 72.30 0.09
N CYS A 74 -12.24 72.76 -0.65
CA CYS A 74 -12.09 73.27 -2.00
C CYS A 74 -10.90 74.26 -2.07
N PRO A 75 -9.86 73.97 -2.88
CA PRO A 75 -8.66 74.80 -2.95
C PRO A 75 -8.98 76.25 -3.28
N SER A 76 -8.24 77.21 -2.69
CA SER A 76 -8.52 78.63 -2.88
C SER A 76 -8.42 79.04 -4.36
N GLY A 77 -9.54 79.47 -4.95
CA GLY A 77 -9.65 79.85 -6.37
C GLY A 77 -10.22 78.76 -7.29
N CYS A 78 -10.63 77.61 -6.75
CA CYS A 78 -11.32 76.56 -7.49
C CYS A 78 -12.84 76.80 -7.50
N ASP A 79 -13.50 76.50 -8.63
CA ASP A 79 -14.95 76.50 -8.71
C ASP A 79 -15.53 75.28 -7.97
N LEU A 80 -16.45 75.53 -7.03
CA LEU A 80 -17.01 74.50 -6.15
C LEU A 80 -17.66 73.35 -6.95
N THR A 81 -18.28 73.66 -8.09
CA THR A 81 -18.93 72.65 -8.94
C THR A 81 -17.93 71.73 -9.64
N LEU A 82 -16.72 72.23 -9.92
CA LEU A 82 -15.64 71.44 -10.52
C LEU A 82 -15.03 70.53 -9.46
N TYR A 83 -14.87 71.03 -8.24
CA TYR A 83 -14.33 70.28 -7.12
C TYR A 83 -15.21 69.09 -6.72
N GLU A 84 -16.53 69.30 -6.54
CA GLU A 84 -17.49 68.23 -6.27
C GLU A 84 -17.47 67.15 -7.38
N LYS A 85 -17.38 67.57 -8.65
CA LYS A 85 -17.26 66.61 -9.77
C LYS A 85 -15.98 65.78 -9.68
N VAL A 86 -14.84 66.38 -9.33
CA VAL A 86 -13.58 65.65 -9.17
C VAL A 86 -13.70 64.64 -8.02
N LEU A 87 -14.32 65.00 -6.90
CA LEU A 87 -14.54 64.08 -5.78
C LEU A 87 -15.41 62.88 -6.19
N THR A 88 -16.52 63.13 -6.90
CA THR A 88 -17.36 62.02 -7.42
C THR A 88 -16.64 61.13 -8.43
N LEU A 89 -15.69 61.68 -9.19
CA LEU A 89 -14.87 60.89 -10.12
C LEU A 89 -13.80 60.06 -9.38
N ARG A 90 -13.28 60.55 -8.25
CA ARG A 90 -12.37 59.79 -7.38
C ARG A 90 -13.09 58.63 -6.69
N GLU A 91 -14.28 58.87 -6.15
CA GLU A 91 -15.13 57.83 -5.56
C GLU A 91 -15.47 56.75 -6.60
N LYS A 92 -15.95 57.13 -7.78
CA LYS A 92 -16.21 56.18 -8.88
C LYS A 92 -14.96 55.43 -9.34
N ARG A 93 -13.79 56.04 -9.24
CA ARG A 93 -12.53 55.37 -9.57
C ARG A 93 -12.19 54.33 -8.50
N ALA A 94 -12.36 54.67 -7.21
CA ALA A 94 -12.17 53.72 -6.11
C ALA A 94 -13.12 52.52 -6.26
N ASP A 95 -14.41 52.75 -6.55
CA ASP A 95 -15.39 51.67 -6.79
C ASP A 95 -14.95 50.73 -7.94
N VAL A 96 -14.39 51.30 -9.01
CA VAL A 96 -13.90 50.53 -10.17
C VAL A 96 -12.63 49.77 -9.82
N ASP A 97 -11.68 50.39 -9.12
CA ASP A 97 -10.42 49.76 -8.70
C ASP A 97 -10.70 48.60 -7.73
N ASP A 98 -11.65 48.77 -6.80
CA ASP A 98 -12.13 47.71 -5.87
C ASP A 98 -12.80 46.57 -6.63
N ALA A 99 -13.75 46.87 -7.53
CA ALA A 99 -14.42 45.87 -8.35
C ALA A 99 -13.41 45.10 -9.24
N MET A 100 -12.40 45.79 -9.78
CA MET A 100 -11.31 45.15 -10.52
C MET A 100 -10.47 44.23 -9.61
N GLY A 101 -10.21 44.64 -8.37
CA GLY A 101 -9.55 43.83 -7.36
C GLY A 101 -10.30 42.54 -7.05
N GLU A 102 -11.62 42.63 -6.82
CA GLU A 102 -12.49 41.46 -6.58
C GLU A 102 -12.54 40.52 -7.78
N LEU A 103 -12.68 41.06 -9.00
CA LEU A 103 -12.69 40.27 -10.22
C LEU A 103 -11.36 39.54 -10.44
N ASN A 104 -10.22 40.18 -10.16
CA ASN A 104 -8.92 39.54 -10.25
C ASN A 104 -8.75 38.42 -9.21
N LYS A 105 -9.22 38.61 -7.97
CA LYS A 105 -9.26 37.54 -6.95
C LYS A 105 -10.10 36.35 -7.42
N ALA A 106 -11.30 36.61 -7.95
CA ALA A 106 -12.17 35.56 -8.46
C ALA A 106 -11.56 34.81 -9.67
N ILE A 107 -10.85 35.52 -10.56
CA ILE A 107 -10.12 34.90 -11.67
C ILE A 107 -9.04 33.94 -11.16
N GLU A 108 -8.28 34.34 -10.15
CA GLU A 108 -7.20 33.53 -9.59
C GLU A 108 -7.75 32.30 -8.84
N GLU A 109 -8.83 32.46 -8.09
CA GLU A 109 -9.53 31.34 -7.46
C GLU A 109 -10.05 30.33 -8.49
N LEU A 110 -10.66 30.81 -9.58
CA LEU A 110 -11.13 29.95 -10.68
C LEU A 110 -9.98 29.25 -11.40
N ARG A 111 -8.84 29.92 -11.59
CA ARG A 111 -7.63 29.29 -12.15
C ARG A 111 -7.13 28.16 -11.27
N LYS A 112 -6.96 28.41 -9.97
CA LYS A 112 -6.52 27.40 -9.00
C LYS A 112 -7.50 26.23 -8.93
N ALA A 113 -8.81 26.49 -8.97
CA ALA A 113 -9.84 25.45 -9.03
C ALA A 113 -9.73 24.61 -10.31
N GLY A 114 -9.51 25.24 -11.46
CA GLY A 114 -9.32 24.56 -12.75
C GLY A 114 -8.07 23.67 -12.79
N GLU A 115 -6.95 24.12 -12.22
CA GLU A 115 -5.73 23.32 -12.09
C GLU A 115 -5.95 22.10 -11.20
N ARG A 116 -6.61 22.28 -10.04
CA ARG A 116 -6.97 21.18 -9.14
C ARG A 116 -7.85 20.15 -9.83
N GLN A 117 -8.90 20.59 -10.53
CA GLN A 117 -9.79 19.70 -11.28
C GLN A 117 -9.06 18.95 -12.40
N THR A 118 -8.12 19.62 -13.08
CA THR A 118 -7.31 19.00 -14.13
C THR A 118 -6.39 17.91 -13.55
N ALA A 119 -5.79 18.15 -12.39
CA ALA A 119 -4.99 17.16 -11.68
C ALA A 119 -5.83 15.94 -11.25
N GLU A 120 -7.01 16.18 -10.69
CA GLU A 120 -7.95 15.13 -10.29
C GLU A 120 -8.42 14.30 -11.48
N GLN A 121 -8.75 14.94 -12.61
CA GLN A 121 -9.11 14.24 -13.85
C GLN A 121 -7.98 13.34 -14.37
N ARG A 122 -6.72 13.79 -14.28
CA ARG A 122 -5.56 12.98 -14.69
C ARG A 122 -5.38 11.76 -13.79
N ALA A 123 -5.60 11.92 -12.48
CA ALA A 123 -5.54 10.81 -11.53
C ALA A 123 -6.63 9.77 -11.82
N ILE A 124 -7.88 10.22 -12.02
CA ILE A 124 -9.02 9.34 -12.37
C ILE A 124 -8.75 8.60 -13.68
N ASN A 125 -8.27 9.28 -14.72
CA ASN A 125 -7.97 8.64 -16.00
C ASN A 125 -6.89 7.54 -15.86
N LYS A 126 -5.90 7.75 -14.99
CA LYS A 126 -4.86 6.75 -14.71
C LYS A 126 -5.43 5.52 -14.00
N GLU A 127 -6.28 5.73 -12.99
CA GLU A 127 -6.93 4.65 -12.25
C GLU A 127 -7.90 3.85 -13.14
N LEU A 128 -8.65 4.55 -14.00
CA LEU A 128 -9.54 3.92 -14.98
C LEU A 128 -8.76 3.02 -15.94
N ALA A 129 -7.66 3.51 -16.52
CA ALA A 129 -6.84 2.72 -17.43
C ALA A 129 -6.24 1.48 -16.75
N ALA A 130 -5.82 1.60 -15.48
CA ALA A 130 -5.34 0.45 -14.70
C ALA A 130 -6.45 -0.58 -14.45
N THR A 131 -7.65 -0.12 -14.11
CA THR A 131 -8.83 -0.98 -13.88
C THR A 131 -9.29 -1.68 -15.15
N GLU A 132 -9.28 -0.98 -16.29
CA GLU A 132 -9.60 -1.54 -17.60
C GLU A 132 -8.60 -2.61 -18.02
N GLN A 133 -7.30 -2.38 -17.78
CA GLN A 133 -6.26 -3.37 -18.05
C GLN A 133 -6.45 -4.63 -17.21
N ASP A 134 -6.71 -4.48 -15.91
CA ASP A 134 -6.98 -5.62 -15.01
C ASP A 134 -8.22 -6.40 -15.47
N THR A 135 -9.29 -5.68 -15.81
CA THR A 135 -10.54 -6.27 -16.32
C THR A 135 -10.30 -7.05 -17.63
N GLN A 136 -9.53 -6.51 -18.57
CA GLN A 136 -9.18 -7.21 -19.81
C GLN A 136 -8.35 -8.46 -19.53
N GLN A 137 -7.40 -8.39 -18.59
CA GLN A 137 -6.61 -9.55 -18.17
C GLN A 137 -7.51 -10.65 -17.59
N PHE A 138 -8.48 -10.31 -16.74
CA PHE A 138 -9.47 -11.26 -16.24
C PHE A 138 -10.36 -11.86 -17.33
N GLN A 139 -10.81 -11.05 -18.29
CA GLN A 139 -11.66 -11.55 -19.38
C GLN A 139 -10.91 -12.46 -20.36
N SER A 140 -9.63 -12.21 -20.64
CA SER A 140 -8.82 -13.10 -21.48
C SER A 140 -8.64 -14.52 -20.91
N ASN A 141 -8.83 -14.68 -19.60
CA ASN A 141 -8.82 -15.98 -18.94
C ASN A 141 -10.16 -16.74 -19.05
N GLN A 142 -11.20 -16.11 -19.62
CA GLN A 142 -12.45 -16.78 -19.95
C GLN A 142 -12.37 -17.32 -21.38
N LEU A 143 -12.04 -18.60 -21.49
CA LEU A 143 -12.11 -19.31 -22.77
C LEU A 143 -13.57 -19.70 -23.04
N ASP A 144 -14.29 -18.93 -23.87
CA ASP A 144 -15.55 -19.38 -24.48
C ASP A 144 -15.25 -20.29 -25.68
N VAL A 145 -14.46 -21.33 -25.42
CA VAL A 145 -14.00 -22.29 -26.41
C VAL A 145 -14.54 -23.65 -26.02
N VAL A 146 -15.40 -24.20 -26.87
CA VAL A 146 -15.84 -25.58 -26.74
C VAL A 146 -14.65 -26.48 -27.09
N VAL A 147 -13.98 -27.01 -26.06
CA VAL A 147 -12.90 -27.99 -26.22
C VAL A 147 -13.51 -29.39 -26.20
N PRO A 148 -13.51 -30.14 -27.33
CA PRO A 148 -13.93 -31.54 -27.31
C PRO A 148 -12.88 -32.37 -26.56
N LEU A 149 -13.26 -32.89 -25.40
CA LEU A 149 -12.43 -33.78 -24.60
C LEU A 149 -12.87 -35.23 -24.77
N SER A 150 -11.91 -36.14 -24.87
CA SER A 150 -12.19 -37.57 -24.76
C SER A 150 -12.59 -37.90 -23.33
N THR A 151 -13.48 -38.87 -23.14
CA THR A 151 -13.85 -39.38 -21.80
C THR A 151 -12.64 -39.86 -21.00
N ARG A 152 -11.56 -40.29 -21.67
CA ARG A 152 -10.29 -40.67 -21.03
C ARG A 152 -9.52 -39.52 -20.39
N GLN A 153 -9.80 -38.28 -20.79
CA GLN A 153 -9.15 -37.07 -20.28
C GLN A 153 -9.88 -36.48 -19.06
N LEU A 154 -11.06 -37.00 -18.73
CA LEU A 154 -11.89 -36.52 -17.62
C LEU A 154 -11.70 -37.42 -16.40
N CYS A 155 -11.16 -36.86 -15.32
CA CYS A 155 -10.99 -37.54 -14.03
C CYS A 155 -11.96 -37.01 -12.96
N CYS A 156 -13.04 -36.35 -13.35
CA CYS A 156 -14.09 -35.93 -12.42
C CYS A 156 -15.04 -37.11 -12.17
N LEU A 157 -14.84 -37.82 -11.06
CA LEU A 157 -15.66 -38.97 -10.69
C LEU A 157 -16.47 -38.65 -9.44
N GLN A 158 -17.79 -38.79 -9.53
CA GLN A 158 -18.67 -38.70 -8.38
C GLN A 158 -18.68 -40.02 -7.62
N ALA A 159 -18.57 -39.93 -6.29
CA ALA A 159 -18.59 -41.10 -5.41
C ALA A 159 -19.88 -41.92 -5.59
N PRO A 160 -19.80 -43.26 -5.48
CA PRO A 160 -20.96 -44.12 -5.59
C PRO A 160 -22.00 -43.76 -4.52
N SER A 161 -23.21 -43.46 -4.97
CA SER A 161 -24.40 -43.21 -4.15
C SER A 161 -25.03 -44.55 -3.75
N PRO A 162 -25.84 -44.65 -2.68
CA PRO A 162 -26.63 -45.86 -2.40
C PRO A 162 -27.45 -46.39 -3.59
N THR A 163 -27.75 -45.53 -4.58
CA THR A 163 -28.44 -45.88 -5.83
C THR A 163 -27.52 -46.20 -7.01
N GLN A 164 -26.22 -45.92 -6.92
CA GLN A 164 -25.23 -46.14 -8.00
C GLN A 164 -23.93 -46.71 -7.43
N GLN A 165 -23.62 -47.96 -7.76
CA GLN A 165 -22.42 -48.64 -7.27
C GLN A 165 -21.15 -48.34 -8.07
N ASN A 166 -21.25 -47.55 -9.15
CA ASN A 166 -20.14 -47.23 -10.04
C ASN A 166 -19.81 -45.74 -9.98
N TRP A 167 -18.53 -45.41 -10.13
CA TRP A 167 -18.06 -44.05 -10.34
C TRP A 167 -18.56 -43.52 -11.68
N THR A 168 -19.21 -42.36 -11.67
CA THR A 168 -19.77 -41.73 -12.88
C THR A 168 -19.28 -40.29 -13.01
N LEU A 169 -19.19 -39.81 -14.24
CA LEU A 169 -18.96 -38.39 -14.52
C LEU A 169 -20.26 -37.63 -14.21
N PRO A 170 -20.23 -36.55 -13.41
CA PRO A 170 -21.42 -35.75 -13.16
C PRO A 170 -21.95 -35.13 -14.47
N ALA A 171 -23.27 -35.04 -14.57
CA ALA A 171 -23.95 -34.48 -15.75
C ALA A 171 -23.65 -32.99 -15.97
N GLN A 172 -23.23 -32.29 -14.92
CA GLN A 172 -22.84 -30.89 -14.94
C GLN A 172 -21.52 -30.72 -14.21
N ALA A 173 -20.62 -29.90 -14.77
CA ALA A 173 -19.35 -29.52 -14.13
C ALA A 173 -19.49 -28.24 -13.29
N ALA A 174 -20.71 -27.78 -13.02
CA ALA A 174 -20.96 -26.59 -12.21
C ALA A 174 -20.42 -26.84 -10.79
N GLY A 175 -19.38 -26.10 -10.41
CA GLY A 175 -18.67 -26.28 -9.13
C GLY A 175 -17.46 -27.22 -9.18
N CYS A 176 -17.05 -27.69 -10.36
CA CYS A 176 -15.79 -28.42 -10.53
C CYS A 176 -14.63 -27.48 -10.87
N LEU A 177 -13.47 -27.71 -10.27
CA LEU A 177 -12.22 -27.03 -10.62
C LEU A 177 -11.45 -27.89 -11.63
N VAL A 178 -10.97 -27.26 -12.72
CA VAL A 178 -10.21 -27.93 -13.77
C VAL A 178 -8.72 -27.72 -13.53
N PHE A 179 -7.98 -28.82 -13.42
CA PHE A 179 -6.52 -28.82 -13.29
C PHE A 179 -5.91 -29.74 -14.34
N THR A 180 -4.72 -29.39 -14.81
CA THR A 180 -3.88 -30.37 -15.51
C THR A 180 -3.39 -31.42 -14.50
N THR A 181 -3.15 -32.66 -14.95
CA THR A 181 -2.66 -33.73 -14.06
C THR A 181 -1.37 -33.31 -13.35
N ARG A 182 -0.47 -32.60 -14.05
CA ARG A 182 0.77 -32.07 -13.47
C ARG A 182 0.50 -31.05 -12.36
N ALA A 183 -0.40 -30.09 -12.60
CA ALA A 183 -0.75 -29.09 -11.59
C ALA A 183 -1.40 -29.73 -10.36
N PHE A 184 -2.28 -30.72 -10.56
CA PHE A 184 -2.91 -31.46 -9.46
C PHE A 184 -1.89 -32.26 -8.64
N SER A 185 -0.96 -32.97 -9.28
CA SER A 185 0.11 -33.70 -8.59
C SER A 185 1.02 -32.76 -7.81
N ALA A 186 1.48 -31.67 -8.43
CA ALA A 186 2.32 -30.68 -7.75
C ALA A 186 1.62 -30.03 -6.54
N LEU A 187 0.33 -29.72 -6.66
CA LEU A 187 -0.47 -29.20 -5.55
C LEU A 187 -0.62 -30.24 -4.43
N SER A 188 -0.91 -31.50 -4.77
CA SER A 188 -1.04 -32.58 -3.81
C SER A 188 0.26 -32.81 -3.03
N GLU A 189 1.40 -32.90 -3.74
CA GLU A 189 2.74 -32.99 -3.13
C GLU A 189 3.04 -31.79 -2.23
N ARG A 190 2.65 -30.59 -2.66
CA ARG A 190 2.84 -29.37 -1.85
C ARG A 190 2.00 -29.40 -0.58
N ILE A 191 0.75 -29.84 -0.65
CA ILE A 191 -0.13 -29.99 0.52
C ILE A 191 0.46 -31.00 1.50
N GLU A 192 0.91 -32.16 1.01
CA GLU A 192 1.54 -33.19 1.85
C GLU A 192 2.82 -32.68 2.52
N SER A 193 3.67 -31.98 1.76
CA SER A 193 4.89 -31.33 2.25
C SER A 193 4.58 -30.35 3.39
N LEU A 194 3.59 -29.46 3.20
CA LEU A 194 3.16 -28.50 4.22
C LEU A 194 2.58 -29.17 5.46
N GLN A 195 1.81 -30.24 5.30
CA GLN A 195 1.29 -31.02 6.43
C GLN A 195 2.43 -31.68 7.22
N ALA A 196 3.42 -32.26 6.54
CA ALA A 196 4.59 -32.87 7.15
C ALA A 196 5.45 -31.81 7.88
N GLU A 197 5.67 -30.65 7.27
CA GLU A 197 6.38 -29.52 7.86
C GLU A 197 5.66 -29.01 9.11
N THR A 198 4.34 -28.80 9.03
CA THR A 198 3.50 -28.38 10.17
C THR A 198 3.61 -29.37 11.33
N LYS A 199 3.58 -30.68 11.03
CA LYS A 199 3.76 -31.73 12.04
C LYS A 199 5.15 -31.68 12.67
N LYS A 200 6.20 -31.48 11.87
CA LYS A 200 7.60 -31.35 12.35
C LYS A 200 7.76 -30.13 13.25
N LEU A 201 7.24 -28.97 12.84
CA LEU A 201 7.31 -27.73 13.63
C LEU A 201 6.59 -27.88 14.97
N ARG A 202 5.41 -28.50 14.98
CA ARG A 202 4.67 -28.79 16.23
C ARG A 202 5.46 -29.70 17.17
N GLN A 203 6.19 -30.68 16.62
CA GLN A 203 7.05 -31.54 17.44
C GLN A 203 8.24 -30.78 18.01
N GLN A 204 8.94 -30.00 17.18
CA GLN A 204 10.06 -29.15 17.60
C GLN A 204 9.64 -28.16 18.69
N PHE A 205 8.49 -27.52 18.54
CA PHE A 205 7.95 -26.61 19.55
C PHE A 205 7.73 -27.32 20.90
N ARG A 206 7.14 -28.52 20.89
CA ARG A 206 6.95 -29.32 22.11
C ARG A 206 8.27 -29.69 22.77
N ASP A 207 9.27 -30.06 21.99
CA ASP A 207 10.57 -30.48 22.51
C ASP A 207 11.38 -29.30 23.06
N LEU A 208 11.37 -28.16 22.36
CA LEU A 208 11.94 -26.91 22.87
C LEU A 208 11.27 -26.47 24.17
N HIS A 209 9.94 -26.59 24.28
CA HIS A 209 9.23 -26.23 25.50
C HIS A 209 9.59 -27.15 26.68
N LYS A 210 9.85 -28.45 26.43
CA LYS A 210 10.38 -29.36 27.45
C LYS A 210 11.79 -28.97 27.86
N GLN A 211 12.67 -28.68 26.91
CA GLN A 211 14.04 -28.26 27.17
C GLN A 211 14.09 -26.96 27.98
N GLN A 212 13.26 -25.98 27.63
CA GLN A 212 13.16 -24.70 28.35
C GLN A 212 12.73 -24.92 29.81
N ASN A 213 11.77 -25.82 30.07
CA ASN A 213 11.37 -26.18 31.43
C ASN A 213 12.49 -26.87 32.23
N VAL A 214 13.29 -27.74 31.59
CA VAL A 214 14.42 -28.41 32.22
C VAL A 214 15.52 -27.39 32.57
N LEU A 215 15.93 -26.58 31.59
CA LEU A 215 16.95 -25.54 31.77
C LEU A 215 16.53 -24.52 32.83
N ALA A 216 15.24 -24.15 32.91
CA ALA A 216 14.74 -23.26 33.95
C ALA A 216 14.90 -23.86 35.37
N LYS A 217 14.66 -25.17 35.54
CA LYS A 217 14.89 -25.87 36.81
C LYS A 217 16.37 -25.95 37.16
N GLU A 218 17.21 -26.30 36.19
CA GLU A 218 18.66 -26.38 36.37
C GLU A 218 19.23 -25.01 36.74
N LYS A 219 18.83 -23.95 36.04
CA LYS A 219 19.19 -22.56 36.37
C LYS A 219 18.83 -22.22 37.82
N ARG A 220 17.62 -22.58 38.27
CA ARG A 220 17.20 -22.33 39.67
C ARG A 220 18.08 -23.09 40.67
N GLN A 221 18.36 -24.36 40.41
CA GLN A 221 19.22 -25.17 41.28
C GLN A 221 20.65 -24.61 41.37
N GLN A 222 21.21 -24.16 40.26
CA GLN A 222 22.53 -23.53 40.23
C GLN A 222 22.54 -22.19 40.99
N GLN A 223 21.49 -21.36 40.82
CA GLN A 223 21.34 -20.12 41.60
C GLN A 223 21.24 -20.39 43.10
N GLU A 224 20.47 -21.39 43.53
CA GLU A 224 20.40 -21.81 44.93
C GLU A 224 21.76 -22.31 45.46
N ALA A 225 22.52 -23.04 44.63
CA ALA A 225 23.85 -23.51 45.01
C ALA A 225 24.86 -22.36 45.16
N ILE A 226 24.82 -21.39 44.25
CA ILE A 226 25.61 -20.15 44.31
C ILE A 226 25.26 -19.37 45.58
N ALA A 227 23.98 -19.14 45.85
CA ALA A 227 23.53 -18.43 47.05
C ALA A 227 24.01 -19.13 48.34
N ARG A 228 23.90 -20.46 48.41
CA ARG A 228 24.43 -21.25 49.54
C ARG A 228 25.95 -21.19 49.67
N ALA A 229 26.68 -21.05 48.57
CA ALA A 229 28.13 -20.89 48.60
C ALA A 229 28.53 -19.48 49.05
N GLN A 230 27.81 -18.45 48.57
CA GLN A 230 27.99 -17.06 48.97
C GLN A 230 27.72 -16.87 50.46
N ASP A 231 26.58 -17.34 50.97
CA ASP A 231 26.24 -17.25 52.41
C ASP A 231 27.29 -17.94 53.30
N ARG A 232 27.76 -19.13 52.92
CA ARG A 232 28.86 -19.80 53.64
C ARG A 232 30.16 -18.99 53.62
N SER A 233 30.49 -18.38 52.48
CA SER A 233 31.66 -17.51 52.36
C SER A 233 31.54 -16.27 53.26
N GLU A 234 30.38 -15.61 53.23
CA GLU A 234 30.08 -14.45 54.07
C GLU A 234 30.16 -14.77 55.56
N GLN A 235 29.58 -15.90 55.99
CA GLN A 235 29.66 -16.37 57.36
C GLN A 235 31.11 -16.63 57.79
N LEU A 236 31.91 -17.27 56.94
CA LEU A 236 33.33 -17.50 57.21
C LEU A 236 34.11 -16.18 57.31
N MET A 237 33.86 -15.22 56.42
CA MET A 237 34.50 -13.90 56.46
C MET A 237 34.14 -13.13 57.74
N ARG A 238 32.86 -13.13 58.13
CA ARG A 238 32.41 -12.52 59.39
C ARG A 238 33.04 -13.18 60.60
N LEU A 239 33.17 -14.51 60.61
CA LEU A 239 33.81 -15.25 61.72
C LEU A 239 35.32 -15.01 61.80
N LYS A 240 36.01 -14.89 60.66
CA LYS A 240 37.48 -14.73 60.62
C LYS A 240 37.93 -13.28 60.79
N PHE A 241 37.21 -12.33 60.21
CA PHE A 241 37.65 -10.93 60.10
C PHE A 241 36.69 -9.94 60.79
N GLY A 242 35.52 -10.38 61.28
CA GLY A 242 34.51 -9.53 61.92
C GLY A 242 33.70 -8.65 60.96
N GLN A 243 34.09 -8.59 59.69
CA GLN A 243 33.47 -7.80 58.62
C GLN A 243 33.54 -8.56 57.29
N LEU A 244 32.72 -8.17 56.32
CA LEU A 244 32.85 -8.67 54.95
C LEU A 244 34.10 -8.05 54.33
N VAL A 245 34.94 -8.90 53.75
CA VAL A 245 36.19 -8.47 53.11
C VAL A 245 35.99 -8.57 51.60
N ASP A 246 36.18 -7.45 50.91
CA ASP A 246 36.24 -7.45 49.45
C ASP A 246 37.57 -8.06 49.00
N LEU A 247 37.51 -9.30 48.53
CA LEU A 247 38.68 -10.05 48.11
C LEU A 247 39.33 -9.45 46.87
N GLU A 248 38.58 -8.75 46.00
CA GLU A 248 39.14 -8.12 44.79
C GLU A 248 39.98 -6.88 45.13
N VAL A 249 39.52 -6.07 46.10
CA VAL A 249 40.29 -4.94 46.61
C VAL A 249 41.55 -5.42 47.32
N LEU A 250 41.46 -6.53 48.06
CA LEU A 250 42.59 -7.11 48.76
C LEU A 250 43.64 -7.67 47.79
N ASP A 251 43.22 -8.39 46.75
CA ASP A 251 44.11 -8.90 45.69
C ASP A 251 44.79 -7.73 44.95
N ARG A 252 44.02 -6.70 44.58
CA ARG A 252 44.56 -5.54 43.88
C ARG A 252 45.52 -4.71 44.74
N ALA A 253 45.30 -4.64 46.05
CA ALA A 253 46.23 -4.03 46.99
C ALA A 253 47.50 -4.87 47.17
N CYS A 254 47.39 -6.19 47.21
CA CYS A 254 48.51 -7.12 47.20
C CYS A 254 49.36 -6.97 45.92
N ASP A 255 48.72 -6.91 44.76
CA ASP A 255 49.37 -6.69 43.46
C ASP A 255 50.06 -5.32 43.38
N ALA A 256 49.42 -4.24 43.85
CA ALA A 256 50.02 -2.91 43.91
C ALA A 256 51.23 -2.86 44.88
N SER A 257 51.19 -3.60 45.99
CA SER A 257 52.31 -3.72 46.93
C SER A 257 53.51 -4.50 46.34
N LEU A 258 53.25 -5.44 45.43
CA LEU A 258 54.28 -6.14 44.66
C LEU A 258 54.92 -5.22 43.61
N VAL A 259 54.13 -4.38 42.93
CA VAL A 259 54.63 -3.41 41.93
C VAL A 259 55.48 -2.31 42.55
N THR A 260 55.13 -1.80 43.75
CA THR A 260 55.92 -0.78 44.46
C THR A 260 57.23 -1.31 45.05
N ARG A 261 57.33 -2.62 45.34
CA ARG A 261 58.58 -3.29 45.72
C ARG A 261 59.53 -3.56 44.55
N GLY A 262 59.06 -3.46 43.30
CA GLY A 262 59.86 -3.66 42.08
C GLY A 262 60.45 -2.39 41.44
N ARG A 263 60.25 -1.19 42.01
CA ARG A 263 60.77 0.09 41.48
C ARG A 263 61.83 0.77 42.38
N ARG A 264 62.70 0.00 43.05
CA ARG A 264 63.95 0.53 43.62
C ARG A 264 65.12 0.22 42.72
#